data_AF-A0A090U5J1-F1
#
_entry.id   AF-A0A090U5J1-F1
#
_cell.length_a   1.000
_cell.length_b   1.000
_cell.length_c   1.000
_cell.angle_alpha   90.00
_cell.angle_beta   90.00
_cell.angle_gamma   90.00
#
_symmetry.space_group_name_H-M   'P 1'
#
loop_
_entity.id
_entity.type
_entity.pdbx_description
1 polymer ?
#
loop_
_entity_poly.entity_id
_entity_poly.type
_entity_poly.pdbx_seq_one_letter_code
_entity_poly.pdbx_strand_id
1 'polypeptide(L)'
;MPQAKSVFILPPSNSELERRLNVRGQDSDEVIAKRMSEAKSEMSHYNEYDYVIVNDDFDGALVDFKAILRAERLKQDKQAVKYKGMLDALLAE
;
A
#
# COMPACT_ATOMS: atom_id res chain seq x y z
N MET A 1 -4.73 20.21 0.34
CA MET A 1 -4.15 19.06 -0.38
C MET A 1 -4.72 17.78 0.20
N PRO A 2 -4.98 16.72 -0.60
CA PRO A 2 -5.54 15.50 -0.06
C PRO A 2 -4.55 14.95 0.99
N GLN A 3 -5.02 14.74 2.22
CA GLN A 3 -4.19 14.21 3.32
C GLN A 3 -4.00 12.69 3.21
N ALA A 4 -4.68 12.05 2.25
CA ALA A 4 -4.60 10.61 2.03
C ALA A 4 -3.29 10.26 1.34
N LYS A 5 -2.68 9.15 1.79
CA LYS A 5 -1.54 8.52 1.13
C LYS A 5 -2.00 7.27 0.40
N SER A 6 -1.64 7.17 -0.86
CA SER A 6 -1.99 6.04 -1.71
C SER A 6 -0.90 4.98 -1.68
N VAL A 7 -1.29 3.71 -1.54
CA VAL A 7 -0.36 2.56 -1.52
C VAL A 7 -0.82 1.57 -2.58
N PHE A 8 0.07 1.23 -3.50
CA PHE A 8 -0.16 0.23 -4.53
C PHE A 8 0.53 -1.08 -4.16
N ILE A 9 -0.15 -2.21 -4.32
CA ILE A 9 0.39 -3.53 -3.99
C ILE A 9 0.51 -4.36 -5.28
N LEU A 10 1.76 -4.66 -5.65
CA LEU A 10 2.10 -5.41 -6.85
C LEU A 10 2.39 -6.88 -6.52
N PRO A 11 1.99 -7.85 -7.36
CA PRO A 11 2.58 -9.18 -7.36
C PRO A 11 4.04 -9.13 -7.86
N PRO A 12 4.88 -10.12 -7.54
CA PRO A 12 6.28 -10.18 -7.99
C PRO A 12 6.41 -10.44 -9.50
N SER A 13 5.37 -11.00 -10.14
CA SER A 13 5.36 -11.30 -11.56
C SER A 13 3.94 -11.44 -12.11
N ASN A 14 3.80 -11.36 -13.44
CA ASN A 14 2.53 -11.61 -14.12
C ASN A 14 2.03 -13.05 -13.97
N SER A 15 2.95 -14.03 -13.95
CA SER A 15 2.60 -15.43 -13.75
C SER A 15 2.06 -15.68 -12.34
N GLU A 16 2.62 -15.01 -11.33
CA GLU A 16 2.12 -15.09 -9.96
C GLU A 16 0.74 -14.41 -9.82
N LEU A 17 0.51 -13.30 -10.52
CA LEU A 17 -0.80 -12.67 -10.59
C LEU A 17 -1.86 -13.61 -11.17
N GLU A 18 -1.55 -14.22 -12.31
CA GLU A 18 -2.43 -15.18 -12.98
C GLU A 18 -2.70 -16.39 -12.08
N ARG A 19 -1.66 -16.93 -11.42
CA ARG A 19 -1.81 -18.01 -10.44
C ARG A 19 -2.77 -17.62 -9.31
N ARG A 20 -2.63 -16.41 -8.74
CA ARG A 20 -3.50 -15.92 -7.66
C ARG A 20 -4.95 -15.73 -8.10
N LEU A 21 -5.18 -15.28 -9.34
CA LEU A 21 -6.53 -15.17 -9.92
C LEU A 21 -7.16 -16.55 -10.14
N ASN A 22 -6.40 -17.50 -10.67
CA ASN A 22 -6.84 -18.88 -10.87
C ASN A 22 -7.19 -19.59 -9.53
N VAL A 23 -6.33 -19.45 -8.51
CA VAL A 23 -6.52 -20.09 -7.19
C VAL A 23 -7.76 -19.57 -6.45
N ARG A 24 -8.21 -18.34 -6.73
CA ARG A 24 -9.46 -17.81 -6.16
C ARG A 24 -10.71 -18.53 -6.68
N GLY A 25 -10.59 -19.38 -7.71
CA GLY A 25 -11.50 -20.50 -7.98
C GLY A 25 -12.95 -20.14 -8.33
N GLN A 26 -13.24 -18.90 -8.74
CA GLN A 26 -14.61 -18.44 -9.00
C GLN A 26 -14.79 -17.78 -10.38
N ASP A 27 -13.71 -17.64 -11.14
CA ASP A 27 -13.72 -16.92 -12.41
C ASP A 27 -13.47 -17.90 -13.57
N SER A 28 -14.23 -17.77 -14.66
CA SER A 28 -13.96 -18.51 -15.90
C SER A 28 -12.69 -18.00 -16.58
N ASP A 29 -12.09 -18.79 -17.47
CA ASP A 29 -10.87 -18.41 -18.21
C ASP A 29 -10.99 -17.05 -18.92
N GLU A 30 -12.18 -16.73 -19.45
CA GLU A 30 -12.48 -15.43 -20.06
C GLU A 30 -12.44 -14.27 -19.06
N VAL A 31 -12.92 -14.49 -17.83
CA VAL A 31 -12.88 -13.49 -16.74
C VAL A 31 -11.44 -13.28 -16.26
N ILE A 32 -10.65 -14.35 -16.18
CA ILE A 32 -9.23 -14.28 -15.80
C ILE A 32 -8.44 -13.49 -16.85
N ALA A 33 -8.62 -13.79 -18.14
CA ALA A 33 -7.96 -13.06 -19.22
C ALA A 33 -8.30 -11.56 -19.21
N LYS A 34 -9.58 -11.23 -18.97
CA LYS A 34 -10.03 -9.84 -18.82
C LYS A 34 -9.37 -9.16 -17.63
N ARG A 35 -9.39 -9.78 -16.45
CA ARG A 35 -8.76 -9.23 -15.24
C ARG A 35 -7.24 -9.09 -15.36
N MET A 36 -6.57 -10.02 -16.04
CA MET A 36 -5.14 -9.92 -16.32
C MET A 36 -4.81 -8.72 -17.21
N SER A 37 -5.66 -8.44 -18.21
CA SER A 37 -5.52 -7.25 -19.06
C SER A 37 -5.74 -5.96 -18.27
N GLU A 38 -6.80 -5.91 -17.47
CA GLU A 38 -7.12 -4.78 -16.58
C GLU A 38 -5.97 -4.52 -15.60
N ALA A 39 -5.46 -5.56 -14.94
CA ALA A 39 -4.35 -5.45 -14.00
C ALA A 39 -3.06 -4.96 -14.66
N LYS A 40 -2.74 -5.39 -15.88
CA LYS A 40 -1.61 -4.84 -16.64
C LYS A 40 -1.78 -3.35 -16.94
N SER A 41 -2.99 -2.93 -17.28
CA SER A 41 -3.29 -1.51 -17.51
C SER A 41 -3.14 -0.71 -16.22
N GLU A 42 -3.70 -1.19 -15.11
CA GLU A 42 -3.59 -0.53 -13.79
C GLU A 42 -2.14 -0.46 -13.31
N MET A 43 -1.35 -1.52 -13.51
CA MET A 43 0.07 -1.55 -13.18
C MET A 43 0.87 -0.46 -13.89
N SER A 44 0.42 0.02 -15.07
CA SER A 44 1.12 1.11 -15.77
C SER A 44 1.01 2.47 -15.05
N HIS A 45 0.01 2.63 -14.19
CA HIS A 45 -0.26 3.82 -13.38
C HIS A 45 0.37 3.77 -11.98
N TYR A 46 1.28 2.82 -11.71
CA TYR A 46 1.94 2.70 -10.40
C TYR A 46 2.66 3.98 -9.94
N ASN A 47 3.09 4.81 -10.90
CA ASN A 47 3.79 6.06 -10.69
C ASN A 47 2.88 7.18 -10.13
N GLU A 48 1.56 6.97 -10.09
CA GLU A 48 0.60 7.91 -9.50
C GLU A 48 0.42 7.70 -7.99
N TYR A 49 0.99 6.63 -7.42
CA TYR A 49 0.87 6.29 -6.01
C TYR A 49 2.02 6.83 -5.16
N ASP A 50 1.75 7.17 -3.90
CA ASP A 50 2.81 7.63 -2.97
C ASP A 50 3.78 6.49 -2.59
N TYR A 51 3.28 5.25 -2.51
CA TYR A 51 4.06 4.08 -2.15
C TYR A 51 3.70 2.87 -3.01
N VAL A 52 4.69 2.01 -3.27
CA VAL A 52 4.52 0.73 -3.97
C VAL A 52 5.13 -0.38 -3.12
N ILE A 53 4.37 -1.46 -2.89
CA ILE A 53 4.82 -2.66 -2.19
C ILE A 53 4.76 -3.83 -3.17
N VAL A 54 5.86 -4.56 -3.32
CA VAL A 54 5.87 -5.85 -4.04
C VAL A 54 5.57 -6.96 -3.05
N ASN A 55 4.40 -7.58 -3.21
CA ASN A 55 3.90 -8.67 -2.39
C ASN A 55 4.30 -10.03 -2.99
N ASP A 56 5.59 -10.33 -2.88
CA ASP A 56 6.16 -11.66 -3.14
C ASP A 56 5.89 -12.60 -1.96
N ASP A 57 6.33 -12.18 -0.77
CA ASP A 57 6.04 -12.81 0.52
C ASP A 57 5.03 -11.97 1.30
N PHE A 58 4.02 -12.65 1.87
CA PHE A 58 2.94 -11.97 2.59
C PHE A 58 3.43 -11.29 3.88
N ASP A 59 4.32 -11.95 4.63
CA ASP A 59 4.80 -11.42 5.89
C ASP A 59 5.69 -10.19 5.66
N GLY A 60 6.56 -10.23 4.65
CA GLY A 60 7.35 -9.09 4.18
C GLY A 60 6.48 -7.92 3.74
N ALA A 61 5.50 -8.16 2.87
CA ALA A 61 4.57 -7.12 2.41
C ALA A 61 3.77 -6.49 3.57
N LEU A 62 3.40 -7.30 4.57
CA LEU A 62 2.72 -6.83 5.77
C LEU A 62 3.63 -5.97 6.66
N VAL A 63 4.91 -6.33 6.78
CA VAL A 63 5.92 -5.51 7.48
C VAL A 63 6.07 -4.16 6.79
N ASP A 64 6.22 -4.15 5.47
CA ASP A 64 6.36 -2.91 4.68
C ASP A 64 5.13 -2.01 4.81
N PHE A 65 3.93 -2.60 4.72
CA PHE A 65 2.68 -1.87 4.91
C PHE A 65 2.59 -1.24 6.31
N LYS A 66 2.93 -2.01 7.36
CA LYS A 66 2.99 -1.50 8.74
C LYS A 66 4.03 -0.39 8.89
N ALA A 67 5.16 -0.49 8.20
CA ALA A 67 6.21 0.52 8.23
C ALA A 67 5.73 1.85 7.65
N ILE A 68 5.04 1.83 6.50
CA ILE A 68 4.43 3.03 5.91
C ILE A 68 3.45 3.68 6.89
N LEU A 69 2.51 2.91 7.44
CA LEU A 69 1.54 3.43 8.42
C LEU A 69 2.22 4.02 9.66
N ARG A 70 3.29 3.38 10.15
CA ARG A 70 4.06 3.87 11.28
C ARG A 70 4.77 5.18 10.95
N ALA A 71 5.44 5.26 9.79
CA ALA A 71 6.13 6.46 9.34
C ALA A 71 5.15 7.64 9.18
N GLU A 72 4.01 7.42 8.54
CA GLU A 72 2.96 8.44 8.37
C GLU A 72 2.42 8.96 9.70
N ARG A 73 2.27 8.09 10.71
CA ARG A 73 1.85 8.49 12.06
C ARG A 73 2.93 9.26 12.82
N LEU A 74 4.21 9.06 12.50
CA LEU A 74 5.35 9.71 13.15
C LEU A 74 5.72 11.06 12.54
N LYS A 75 5.02 11.52 11.48
CA LYS A 75 5.23 12.86 10.92
C LYS A 75 5.00 13.96 11.97
N GLN A 76 5.81 15.02 11.87
CA GLN A 76 5.86 16.08 12.86
C GLN A 76 4.49 16.73 13.11
N ASP A 77 3.71 16.98 12.05
CA ASP A 77 2.36 17.55 12.15
C ASP A 77 1.43 16.65 12.99
N LYS A 78 1.49 15.34 12.79
CA LYS A 78 0.69 14.36 13.55
C LYS A 78 1.18 14.24 14.99
N GLN A 79 2.50 14.21 15.20
CA GLN A 79 3.10 14.10 16.53
C GLN A 79 2.87 15.37 17.36
N ALA A 80 2.96 16.56 16.76
CA ALA A 80 2.73 17.83 17.43
C ALA A 80 1.30 17.93 17.96
N VAL A 81 0.31 17.49 17.18
CA VAL A 81 -1.08 17.41 17.64
C VAL A 81 -1.23 16.37 18.76
N LYS A 82 -0.69 15.16 18.55
CA LYS A 82 -0.82 14.04 19.51
C LYS A 82 -0.19 14.35 20.88
N TYR A 83 0.97 15.01 20.89
CA TYR A 83 1.75 15.28 22.09
C TYR A 83 1.71 16.75 22.52
N LYS A 84 0.75 17.54 22.04
CA LYS A 84 0.68 18.99 22.27
C LYS A 84 0.92 19.38 23.73
N GLY A 85 0.17 18.81 24.66
CA GLY A 85 0.30 19.16 26.09
C GLY A 85 1.66 18.80 26.68
N MET A 86 2.27 17.69 26.24
CA MET A 86 3.62 17.30 26.67
C MET A 86 4.67 18.26 26.10
N LEU A 87 4.53 18.64 24.83
CA LEU A 87 5.43 19.58 24.16
C LEU A 87 5.33 20.98 24.78
N ASP A 88 4.12 21.48 25.04
CA ASP A 88 3.90 22.76 25.70
C ASP A 88 4.55 22.78 27.09
N ALA A 89 4.43 21.70 27.87
CA ALA A 89 5.04 21.59 29.19
C ALA A 89 6.57 21.52 29.15
N LEU A 90 7.16 20.86 28.14
CA LEU A 90 8.61 20.82 27.95
C LEU A 90 9.22 22.17 27.52
N LEU A 91 8.39 23.06 26.96
CA LEU A 91 8.78 24.37 26.47
C LEU A 91 8.42 25.51 27.44
N ALA A 92 7.73 25.21 28.54
CA ALA A 92 7.46 26.17 29.60
C ALA A 92 8.72 26.36 30.45
N GLU A 93 9.17 27.61 30.59
CA GLU A 93 10.27 28.02 31.47
C GLU A 93 9.92 27.86 32.96
#